data_AF-A0A1F8Y870-F1
#
_entry.id   AF-A0A1F8Y870-F1
#
_cell.length_a   1.000
_cell.length_b   1.000
_cell.length_c   1.000
_cell.angle_alpha   90.00
_cell.angle_beta   90.00
_cell.angle_gamma   90.00
#
_symmetry.space_group_name_H-M   'P 1'
#
loop_
_entity.id
_entity.type
_entity.pdbx_description
1 polymer ?
#
loop_
_entity_poly.entity_id
_entity_poly.type
_entity_poly.pdbx_seq_one_letter_code
_entity_poly.pdbx_strand_id
1 'polypeptide(L)' 'MKTSKIIYSINIEDIQNVAEEHLGRKASKKELKIVEDKLGDYIDWHEAITFALDDAIKPPK' A
#
# COMPACT_ATOMS: atom_id res chain seq x y z
N MET A 1 -15.28 1.40 -17.80
CA MET A 1 -14.12 1.81 -16.97
C MET A 1 -12.88 1.08 -17.46
N LYS A 2 -11.69 1.70 -17.38
CA LYS A 2 -10.43 0.99 -17.67
C LYS A 2 -10.15 0.03 -16.50
N THR A 3 -10.04 -1.26 -16.78
CA THR A 3 -9.73 -2.30 -15.78
C THR A 3 -8.31 -2.17 -15.23
N SER A 4 -7.46 -1.36 -15.86
CA SER A 4 -6.06 -1.12 -15.48
C SER A 4 -5.85 0.16 -14.65
N LYS A 5 -6.91 0.83 -14.20
CA LYS A 5 -6.75 2.05 -13.39
C LYS A 5 -6.20 1.66 -12.02
N ILE A 6 -5.06 2.23 -11.65
CA ILE A 6 -4.53 2.17 -10.28
C ILE A 6 -5.41 3.08 -9.40
N ILE A 7 -5.99 2.52 -8.33
CA ILE A 7 -6.88 3.23 -7.39
C ILE A 7 -6.08 3.71 -6.17
N TYR A 8 -5.08 2.94 -5.74
CA TYR A 8 -4.18 3.24 -4.64
C TYR A 8 -2.78 2.68 -4.96
N SER A 9 -1.73 3.36 -4.52
CA SER A 9 -0.34 2.94 -4.75
C SER A 9 0.57 3.41 -3.63
N ILE A 10 1.55 2.58 -3.27
CA ILE A 10 2.71 2.95 -2.47
C ILE A 10 3.91 2.99 -3.41
N ASN A 11 4.73 4.03 -3.30
CA ASN A 11 5.90 4.23 -4.16
C ASN A 11 7.21 4.15 -3.36
N ILE A 12 8.34 4.28 -4.07
CA ILE A 12 9.68 4.21 -3.45
C ILE A 12 9.92 5.36 -2.47
N GLU A 13 9.40 6.56 -2.73
CA GLU A 13 9.54 7.72 -1.84
C GLU A 13 8.84 7.45 -0.51
N ASP A 14 7.64 6.87 -0.52
CA ASP A 14 6.94 6.47 0.71
C ASP A 14 7.78 5.52 1.55
N ILE A 15 8.39 4.50 0.91
CA ILE A 15 9.28 3.54 1.58
C ILE A 15 10.52 4.24 2.14
N GLN A 16 11.09 5.20 1.40
CA GLN A 16 12.28 5.93 1.84
C GLN A 16 12.00 6.87 3.01
N ASN A 17 10.85 7.55 3.01
CA ASN A 17 10.44 8.42 4.12
C ASN A 17 10.28 7.58 5.40
N VAL A 18 9.60 6.44 5.31
CA VAL A 18 9.47 5.50 6.44
C VAL A 18 10.85 4.96 6.87
N ALA A 19 11.76 4.68 5.93
CA ALA A 19 13.11 4.24 6.26
C ALA A 19 13.92 5.32 6.98
N GLU A 20 13.83 6.58 6.57
CA GLU A 20 14.51 7.69 7.25
C GLU A 20 13.98 7.88 8.68
N GLU A 21 12.65 7.79 8.86
CA GLU A 21 12.02 7.88 10.18
C GLU A 21 12.35 6.67 11.09
N HIS A 22 12.32 5.45 10.55
CA HIS A 22 12.46 4.23 11.34
C HIS A 22 13.90 3.76 11.52
N LEU A 23 14.75 3.93 10.49
CA LEU A 23 16.14 3.46 10.46
C LEU A 23 17.15 4.60 10.59
N GLY A 24 16.74 5.87 10.51
CA GLY A 24 17.64 7.03 10.51
C GLY A 24 18.44 7.20 9.21
N ARG A 25 18.10 6.46 8.14
CA ARG A 25 18.75 6.50 6.83
C ARG A 25 17.83 6.00 5.73
N LYS A 26 18.18 6.30 4.48
CA LYS A 26 17.56 5.69 3.31
C LYS A 26 17.78 4.17 3.25
N ALA A 27 16.77 3.45 2.77
CA ALA A 27 16.85 2.05 2.41
C ALA A 27 17.72 1.86 1.16
N SER A 28 18.58 0.85 1.17
CA SER A 28 19.38 0.42 0.03
C SER A 28 18.51 -0.24 -1.04
N LYS A 29 19.04 -0.37 -2.27
CA LYS A 29 18.32 -1.04 -3.37
C LYS A 29 17.88 -2.47 -3.03
N LYS A 30 18.70 -3.21 -2.28
CA LYS A 30 18.38 -4.58 -1.85
C LYS A 30 17.22 -4.59 -0.84
N GLU A 31 17.24 -3.66 0.11
CA GLU A 31 16.16 -3.51 1.09
C GLU A 31 14.85 -3.07 0.41
N LEU A 32 14.91 -2.10 -0.49
CA LEU A 32 13.74 -1.68 -1.29
C LEU A 32 13.11 -2.85 -2.03
N LYS A 33 13.92 -3.71 -2.65
CA LYS A 33 13.39 -4.87 -3.38
C LYS A 33 12.68 -5.87 -2.46
N ILE A 34 13.25 -6.12 -1.28
CA ILE A 34 12.63 -6.99 -0.29
C ILE A 34 11.31 -6.40 0.22
N VAL A 35 11.26 -5.08 0.43
CA VAL A 35 10.02 -4.39 0.83
C VAL A 35 8.98 -4.50 -0.28
N GLU A 36 9.33 -4.18 -1.53
CA GLU A 36 8.42 -4.30 -2.68
C GLU A 36 7.77 -5.70 -2.77
N ASP A 37 8.58 -6.75 -2.60
CA ASP A 37 8.12 -8.13 -2.73
C ASP A 37 7.25 -8.59 -1.55
N LYS A 38 7.43 -8.01 -0.35
CA LYS A 38 6.72 -8.43 0.87
C LYS A 38 5.62 -7.49 1.33
N LEU A 39 5.61 -6.24 0.87
CA LEU A 39 4.71 -5.21 1.39
C LEU A 39 3.24 -5.62 1.22
N GLY A 40 2.91 -6.26 0.10
CA GLY A 40 1.59 -6.80 -0.17
C GLY A 40 1.14 -7.93 0.77
N ASP A 41 2.07 -8.66 1.38
CA ASP A 41 1.76 -9.71 2.36
C ASP A 41 1.39 -9.13 3.73
N TYR A 42 1.82 -7.90 4.02
CA TYR A 42 1.54 -7.20 5.28
C TYR A 42 0.32 -6.27 5.20
N ILE A 43 -0.15 -5.95 4.00
CA ILE A 43 -1.35 -5.15 3.79
C ILE A 43 -2.49 -6.12 3.48
N ASP A 44 -3.52 -6.18 4.34
CA ASP A 44 -4.75 -6.90 4.02
C ASP A 44 -5.60 -6.10 3.01
N TRP A 45 -5.08 -5.99 1.79
CA TRP A 45 -5.68 -5.21 0.71
C TRP A 45 -7.02 -5.79 0.28
N HIS A 46 -7.21 -7.11 0.43
CA HIS A 46 -8.46 -7.77 0.10
C HIS A 46 -9.57 -7.38 1.08
N GLU A 47 -9.30 -7.45 2.37
CA GLU A 47 -10.26 -7.04 3.40
C GLU A 47 -10.56 -5.53 3.30
N ALA A 48 -9.55 -4.69 3.05
CA ALA A 48 -9.75 -3.26 2.85
C ALA A 48 -10.70 -2.95 1.67
N ILE A 49 -10.56 -3.66 0.55
CA ILE A 49 -11.48 -3.54 -0.60
C ILE A 49 -12.89 -4.02 -0.20
N THR A 50 -12.98 -5.11 0.55
CA THR A 50 -14.27 -5.66 1.02
C THR A 50 -15.01 -4.63 1.88
N PHE A 51 -14.36 -4.04 2.88
CA PHE A 51 -14.97 -3.01 3.70
C PHE A 51 -15.35 -1.75 2.92
N ALA A 52 -14.52 -1.30 1.98
CA ALA A 52 -14.86 -0.16 1.13
C ALA A 52 -16.09 -0.43 0.25
N LEU A 53 -16.27 -1.66 -0.24
CA LEU A 53 -17.46 -2.08 -0.97
C LEU A 53 -18.69 -2.11 -0.06
N ASP A 54 -18.58 -2.69 1.13
CA ASP A 54 -19.66 -2.73 2.11
C ASP A 54 -20.14 -1.33 2.49
N ASP A 55 -19.21 -0.40 2.70
CA ASP A 55 -19.55 1.01 2.95
C ASP A 55 -20.20 1.68 1.74
N ALA A 56 -19.76 1.36 0.52
CA ALA A 56 -20.34 1.93 -0.70
C ALA A 56 -21.78 1.46 -0.99
N ILE A 57 -22.16 0.28 -0.50
CA ILE A 57 -23.52 -0.29 -0.69
C ILE A 57 -24.43 -0.11 0.52
N LYS A 58 -23.93 0.38 1.66
CA LYS A 58 -24.77 0.67 2.84
C LYS A 58 -25.84 1.70 2.46
N PRO A 59 -27.13 1.41 2.75
CA PRO A 59 -28.19 2.37 2.48
C PRO A 59 -27.98 3.62 3.33
N PRO A 60 -28.26 4.83 2.80
CA PRO A 60 -28.22 6.04 3.60
C PRO A 60 -29.18 5.91 4.79
N LYS A 61 -28.74 6.34 5.97
CA LYS A 61 -29.57 6.45 7.18
C LYS A 61 -30.68 7.47 7.01
#